data_AF-A0AAD6T1V0-F1
#
_entry.id   AF-A0AAD6T1V0-F1
#
_cell.length_a   1.000
_cell.length_b   1.000
_cell.length_c   1.000
_cell.angle_alpha   90.00
_cell.angle_beta   90.00
_cell.angle_gamma   90.00
#
_symmetry.space_group_name_H-M   'P 1'
#
loop_
_entity.id
_entity.type
_entity.pdbx_description
1 polymer ?
#
loop_
_entity_poly.entity_id
_entity_poly.type
_entity_poly.pdbx_seq_one_letter_code
_entity_poly.pdbx_strand_id
1 'polypeptide(L)'
;MDIDPDIPNDDRDGGPKRRREEPSRTKVRVVGGPQREIYDQARDMEAYHKDQATAARQKNNQLAADNQQILAQLQAAEKVQAEHAARIKSLQEELLSKSGLIAEMQQHEDRLEAQFMVDQGKLQELFNQCNTMVPQILEAQKLLAQRNDDVERLNRLLLQKKDEALQLRAYNYLQGKKNTPQTKPPARRGTRASLDPVHNSSTRTIEIPLDPVPVRRAPKGKTNPEPQSKLAPTPALANLLGTDLETVRGLIGKFEKLIVDDDATVTVEGTTPKKRNGKKFKKLPQSLMNHIHATLRSVTYAKFAVDQATGFCVYNPAEEHKVAACEEDFVDPPDVLFQWDFSRGYAESRWNKLMIEKIVNAALESDGDDGPIAMADVDPEYLEHLMKEKLKRYHVGWKALQPRFNEQLGRMETKREAKARGTQAYEQHQLATRTNSSKHRKYEDRIQTIIATIDIKKDDGISADIATWERLLELLGEQGMLSEEEDEIEVDDTKIIIFKVKLCVWREPRIVDYLRFVDAQTALYKKHKRGPIAHSRVRTGDPGSSKVPRGLPMSLYNSTWLKKATPAYVKNLKISKEAFELFVAAVDRMAV
;
A
#
# COMPACT_ATOMS: atom_id res chain seq x y z
N MET A 1 5.82 -43.37 42.42
CA MET A 1 5.39 -44.47 43.31
C MET A 1 4.05 -44.90 42.77
N ASP A 2 4.12 -45.88 41.88
CA ASP A 2 2.99 -46.39 41.12
C ASP A 2 2.13 -47.26 42.03
N ILE A 3 0.85 -46.92 42.12
CA ILE A 3 -0.16 -47.76 42.76
C ILE A 3 -1.19 -48.07 41.67
N ASP A 4 -1.16 -49.33 41.23
CA ASP A 4 -2.18 -50.00 40.42
C ASP A 4 -3.57 -49.85 41.02
N PRO A 5 -4.62 -49.63 40.22
CA PRO A 5 -5.98 -49.92 40.61
C PRO A 5 -6.57 -51.03 39.70
N ASP A 6 -6.07 -52.26 39.86
CA ASP A 6 -6.79 -53.47 39.46
C ASP A 6 -7.34 -54.15 40.72
N ILE A 7 -8.55 -53.75 41.13
CA ILE A 7 -9.39 -54.55 42.03
C ILE A 7 -10.68 -54.88 41.28
N PRO A 8 -10.99 -56.16 41.04
CA PRO A 8 -12.21 -56.58 40.36
C PRO A 8 -13.44 -56.24 41.20
N ASN A 9 -14.50 -55.79 40.52
CA ASN A 9 -15.86 -55.83 41.04
C ASN A 9 -16.23 -57.29 41.34
N ASP A 10 -16.05 -57.70 42.61
CA ASP A 10 -16.56 -58.97 43.11
C ASP A 10 -18.07 -58.80 43.30
N ASP A 11 -18.81 -59.28 42.30
CA ASP A 11 -20.23 -59.60 42.37
C ASP A 11 -20.49 -60.49 43.58
N ARG A 12 -20.81 -59.89 44.72
CA ARG A 12 -21.44 -60.58 45.86
C ARG A 12 -22.88 -60.17 46.01
N ASP A 13 -23.64 -60.65 45.03
CA ASP A 13 -24.98 -61.18 45.24
C ASP A 13 -24.98 -62.13 46.45
N GLY A 14 -25.42 -61.64 47.62
CA GLY A 14 -25.35 -62.46 48.84
C GLY A 14 -25.90 -61.80 50.10
N GLY A 15 -26.77 -60.80 49.99
CA GLY A 15 -27.51 -60.27 51.14
C GLY A 15 -28.67 -61.21 51.49
N PRO A 16 -28.71 -61.82 52.69
CA PRO A 16 -29.76 -62.78 53.05
C PRO A 16 -31.12 -62.08 52.98
N LYS A 17 -32.06 -62.70 52.25
CA LYS A 17 -33.50 -62.38 52.31
C LYS A 17 -33.91 -62.40 53.78
N ARG A 18 -33.88 -61.23 54.44
CA ARG A 18 -34.46 -61.05 55.76
C ARG A 18 -35.94 -61.32 55.59
N ARG A 19 -36.37 -62.47 56.11
CA ARG A 19 -37.76 -62.81 56.38
C ARG A 19 -38.44 -61.54 56.91
N ARG A 20 -39.43 -61.09 56.16
CA ARG A 20 -40.40 -60.10 56.60
C ARG A 20 -41.15 -60.77 57.75
N GLU A 21 -40.63 -60.65 58.97
CA GLU A 21 -41.38 -60.98 60.17
C GLU A 21 -42.59 -60.06 60.17
N GLU A 22 -43.76 -60.67 59.99
CA GLU A 22 -45.03 -59.99 60.10
C GLU A 22 -45.08 -59.28 61.46
N PRO A 23 -45.47 -58.01 61.53
CA PRO A 23 -45.63 -57.34 62.81
C PRO A 23 -46.69 -58.11 63.59
N SER A 24 -46.24 -58.84 64.61
CA SER A 24 -47.10 -59.47 65.60
C SER A 24 -48.12 -58.43 66.07
N ARG A 25 -49.42 -58.74 65.91
CA ARG A 25 -50.55 -57.94 66.38
C ARG A 25 -50.42 -57.75 67.89
N THR A 26 -49.73 -56.71 68.31
CA THR A 26 -49.69 -56.26 69.70
C THR A 26 -51.09 -55.77 70.04
N LYS A 27 -51.76 -56.48 70.96
CA LYS A 27 -53.06 -56.08 71.50
C LYS A 27 -52.92 -54.68 72.10
N VAL A 28 -53.48 -53.68 71.42
CA VAL A 28 -53.57 -52.30 71.93
C VAL A 28 -54.46 -52.33 73.17
N ARG A 29 -53.83 -52.28 74.34
CA ARG A 29 -54.51 -52.10 75.62
C ARG A 29 -54.87 -50.62 75.71
N VAL A 30 -56.15 -50.29 75.58
CA VAL A 30 -56.65 -48.92 75.74
C VAL A 30 -56.47 -48.54 77.20
N VAL A 31 -55.40 -47.81 77.51
CA VAL A 31 -55.21 -47.16 78.81
C VAL A 31 -56.03 -45.87 78.78
N GLY A 32 -57.22 -45.89 79.38
CA GLY A 32 -58.01 -44.68 79.64
C GLY A 32 -57.64 -44.09 81.00
N GLY A 33 -57.33 -42.78 81.05
CA GLY A 33 -57.05 -42.04 82.27
C GLY A 33 -55.72 -41.25 82.24
N PRO A 34 -55.33 -40.60 83.35
CA PRO A 34 -54.16 -39.68 83.46
C PRO A 34 -52.82 -40.28 83.01
N GLN A 35 -52.70 -41.61 83.02
CA GLN A 35 -51.51 -42.32 82.55
C GLN A 35 -51.28 -42.16 81.05
N ARG A 36 -52.34 -42.00 80.24
CA ARG A 36 -52.22 -41.79 78.78
C ARG A 36 -51.59 -40.44 78.45
N GLU A 37 -51.92 -39.40 79.20
CA GLU A 37 -51.31 -38.07 79.05
C GLU A 37 -49.80 -38.11 79.33
N ILE A 38 -49.37 -38.87 80.35
CA ILE A 38 -47.95 -39.06 80.64
C ILE A 38 -47.24 -39.80 79.51
N TYR A 39 -47.86 -40.84 78.94
CA TYR A 39 -47.29 -41.56 77.78
C TYR A 39 -47.24 -40.69 76.52
N ASP A 40 -48.26 -39.88 76.25
CA ASP A 40 -48.29 -38.98 75.12
C ASP A 40 -47.24 -37.87 75.29
N GLN A 41 -47.09 -37.28 76.48
CA GLN A 41 -46.01 -36.33 76.79
C GLN A 41 -44.61 -36.95 76.64
N ALA A 42 -44.40 -38.18 77.12
CA ALA A 42 -43.13 -38.88 76.96
C ALA A 42 -42.81 -39.16 75.48
N ARG A 43 -43.82 -39.51 74.68
CA ARG A 43 -43.69 -39.72 73.23
C ARG A 43 -43.37 -38.42 72.49
N ASP A 44 -44.00 -37.31 72.86
CA ASP A 44 -43.73 -36.00 72.28
C ASP A 44 -42.31 -35.52 72.61
N MET A 45 -41.86 -35.74 73.86
CA MET A 45 -40.48 -35.46 74.28
C MET A 45 -39.46 -36.35 73.55
N GLU A 46 -39.75 -37.64 73.37
CA GLU A 46 -38.90 -38.56 72.59
C GLU A 46 -38.83 -38.11 71.12
N ALA A 47 -39.97 -37.74 70.52
CA ALA A 47 -40.02 -37.21 69.16
C ALA A 47 -39.20 -35.93 69.03
N TYR A 48 -39.34 -34.99 69.97
CA TYR A 48 -38.56 -33.76 70.00
C TYR A 48 -37.05 -34.03 70.08
N HIS A 49 -36.61 -34.92 70.97
CA HIS A 49 -35.18 -35.27 71.07
C HIS A 49 -34.67 -36.01 69.83
N LYS A 50 -35.51 -36.84 69.21
CA LYS A 50 -35.18 -37.51 67.95
C LYS A 50 -35.01 -36.51 66.82
N ASP A 51 -35.89 -35.51 66.73
CA ASP A 51 -35.81 -34.43 65.75
C ASP A 51 -34.59 -33.53 65.99
N GLN A 52 -34.25 -33.26 67.25
CA GLN A 52 -33.03 -32.55 67.59
C GLN A 52 -31.77 -33.35 67.21
N ALA A 53 -31.77 -34.66 67.44
CA ALA A 53 -30.66 -35.53 67.06
C ALA A 53 -30.51 -35.68 65.53
N THR A 54 -31.62 -35.75 64.78
CA THR A 54 -31.57 -35.76 63.32
C THR A 54 -31.08 -34.42 62.77
N ALA A 55 -31.56 -33.29 63.31
CA ALA A 55 -31.06 -31.96 62.96
C ALA A 55 -29.56 -31.80 63.26
N ALA A 56 -29.09 -32.28 64.41
CA ALA A 56 -27.66 -32.26 64.76
C ALA A 56 -26.82 -33.13 63.80
N ARG A 57 -27.31 -34.31 63.41
CA ARG A 57 -26.64 -35.16 62.39
C ARG A 57 -26.60 -34.49 61.03
N GLN A 58 -27.70 -33.88 60.59
CA GLN A 58 -27.74 -33.13 59.33
C GLN A 58 -26.75 -31.97 59.35
N LYS A 59 -26.70 -31.21 60.45
CA LYS A 59 -25.74 -30.11 60.62
C LYS A 59 -24.29 -30.60 60.61
N ASN A 60 -23.98 -31.71 61.28
CA ASN A 60 -22.63 -32.29 61.25
C ASN A 60 -22.25 -32.79 59.85
N ASN A 61 -23.17 -33.41 59.12
CA ASN A 61 -22.94 -33.82 57.74
C ASN A 61 -22.71 -32.62 56.82
N GLN A 62 -23.46 -31.52 57.01
CA GLN A 62 -23.25 -30.27 56.28
C GLN A 62 -21.87 -29.69 56.57
N LEU A 63 -21.48 -29.57 57.85
CA LEU A 63 -20.15 -29.08 58.24
C LEU A 63 -19.02 -29.96 57.69
N ALA A 64 -19.22 -31.28 57.63
CA ALA A 64 -18.26 -32.20 57.03
C ALA A 64 -18.12 -31.96 55.52
N ALA A 65 -19.24 -31.74 54.81
CA ALA A 65 -19.23 -31.41 53.39
C ALA A 65 -18.57 -30.05 53.12
N ASP A 66 -18.89 -29.03 53.93
CA ASP A 66 -18.28 -27.69 53.83
C ASP A 66 -16.76 -27.75 54.07
N ASN A 67 -16.31 -28.53 55.06
CA ASN A 67 -14.87 -28.75 55.31
C ASN A 67 -14.17 -29.45 54.14
N GLN A 68 -14.80 -30.44 53.51
CA GLN A 68 -14.26 -31.08 52.31
C GLN A 68 -14.16 -30.09 51.14
N GLN A 69 -15.16 -29.23 50.98
CA GLN A 69 -15.14 -28.18 49.94
C GLN A 69 -14.02 -27.17 50.18
N ILE A 70 -13.80 -26.73 51.43
CA ILE A 70 -12.70 -25.82 51.79
C ILE A 70 -11.34 -26.46 51.49
N LEU A 71 -11.15 -27.74 51.83
CA LEU A 71 -9.91 -28.46 51.54
C LEU A 71 -9.65 -28.56 50.02
N ALA A 72 -10.68 -28.84 49.23
CA ALA A 72 -10.57 -28.88 47.78
C ALA A 72 -10.22 -27.49 47.20
N GLN A 73 -10.80 -26.41 47.74
CA GLN A 73 -10.46 -25.05 47.35
C GLN A 73 -9.03 -24.67 47.71
N LEU A 74 -8.53 -25.08 48.89
CA LEU A 74 -7.14 -24.86 49.30
C LEU A 74 -6.16 -25.58 48.37
N GLN A 75 -6.41 -26.84 48.03
CA GLN A 75 -5.58 -27.60 47.08
C GLN A 75 -5.57 -26.96 45.69
N ALA A 76 -6.73 -26.47 45.22
CA ALA A 76 -6.82 -25.75 43.95
C ALA A 76 -6.02 -24.44 43.99
N ALA A 77 -6.08 -23.69 45.09
CA ALA A 77 -5.32 -22.46 45.28
C ALA A 77 -3.80 -22.72 45.31
N GLU A 78 -3.35 -23.76 46.00
CA GLU A 78 -1.94 -24.19 46.02
C GLU A 78 -1.42 -24.54 44.63
N LYS A 79 -2.22 -25.26 43.82
CA LYS A 79 -1.88 -25.57 42.44
C LYS A 79 -1.73 -24.31 41.59
N VAL A 80 -2.68 -23.38 41.68
CA VAL A 80 -2.61 -22.09 40.96
C VAL A 80 -1.39 -21.28 41.41
N GLN A 81 -1.08 -21.27 42.70
CA GLN A 81 0.12 -20.60 43.23
C GLN A 81 1.41 -21.22 42.68
N ALA A 82 1.49 -22.55 42.57
CA ALA A 82 2.62 -23.25 41.98
C ALA A 82 2.79 -22.93 40.48
N GLU A 83 1.69 -22.87 39.72
CA GLU A 83 1.69 -22.47 38.31
C GLU A 83 2.18 -21.01 38.13
N HIS A 84 1.72 -20.09 39.00
CA HIS A 84 2.21 -18.71 39.01
C HIS A 84 3.70 -18.61 39.35
N ALA A 85 4.17 -19.36 40.34
CA ALA A 85 5.59 -19.39 40.70
C ALA A 85 6.47 -19.91 39.54
N ALA A 86 6.03 -20.97 38.86
CA ALA A 86 6.71 -21.48 37.67
C ALA A 86 6.75 -20.45 36.54
N ARG A 87 5.63 -19.73 36.32
CA ARG A 87 5.56 -18.66 35.30
C ARG A 87 6.50 -17.50 35.63
N ILE A 88 6.58 -17.07 36.89
CA ILE A 88 7.49 -16.01 37.33
C ILE A 88 8.94 -16.43 37.08
N LYS A 89 9.32 -17.67 37.42
CA LYS A 89 10.68 -18.17 37.18
C LYS A 89 11.03 -18.18 35.69
N SER A 90 10.12 -18.64 34.83
CA SER A 90 10.32 -18.62 33.37
C SER A 90 10.50 -17.20 32.82
N LEU A 91 9.74 -16.22 33.33
CA LEU A 91 9.89 -14.81 32.94
C LEU A 91 11.21 -14.20 33.43
N GLN A 92 11.71 -14.60 34.60
CA GLN A 92 13.02 -14.18 35.10
C GLN A 92 14.16 -14.71 34.22
N GLU A 93 14.08 -15.97 33.79
CA GLU A 93 15.06 -16.57 32.86
C GLU A 93 15.03 -15.87 31.48
N GLU A 94 13.84 -15.55 30.96
CA GLU A 94 13.68 -14.80 29.71
C GLU A 94 14.25 -13.37 29.82
N LEU A 95 14.04 -12.69 30.95
CA LEU A 95 14.61 -11.37 31.21
C LEU A 95 16.13 -11.39 31.28
N LEU A 96 16.72 -12.39 31.94
CA LEU A 96 18.17 -12.57 31.99
C LEU A 96 18.74 -12.82 30.59
N SER A 97 18.12 -13.68 29.80
CA SER A 97 18.51 -13.93 28.40
C SER A 97 18.46 -12.64 27.55
N LYS A 98 17.35 -11.89 27.64
CA LYS A 98 17.20 -10.60 26.94
C LYS A 98 18.21 -9.55 27.40
N SER A 99 18.56 -9.52 28.69
CA SER A 99 19.59 -8.61 29.21
C SER A 99 20.98 -8.91 28.65
N GLY A 100 21.30 -10.19 28.43
CA GLY A 100 22.54 -10.60 27.75
C GLY A 100 22.60 -10.10 26.31
N LEU A 101 21.50 -10.27 25.56
CA LEU A 101 21.41 -9.79 24.18
C LEU A 101 21.52 -8.25 24.07
N ILE A 102 20.95 -7.50 25.03
CA ILE A 102 21.12 -6.05 25.10
C ILE A 102 22.59 -5.68 25.32
N ALA A 103 23.30 -6.39 26.20
CA ALA A 103 24.72 -6.15 26.44
C ALA A 103 25.58 -6.45 25.20
N GLU A 104 25.27 -7.52 24.44
CA GLU A 104 25.93 -7.82 23.17
C GLU A 104 25.68 -6.73 22.11
N MET A 105 24.46 -6.22 22.03
CA MET A 105 24.12 -5.11 21.12
C MET A 105 24.87 -3.83 21.49
N GLN A 106 25.02 -3.52 22.78
CA GLN A 106 25.81 -2.37 23.24
C GLN A 106 27.29 -2.51 22.87
N GLN A 107 27.88 -3.69 23.07
CA GLN A 107 29.26 -3.94 22.62
C GLN A 107 29.42 -3.79 21.10
N HIS A 108 28.40 -4.17 20.32
CA HIS A 108 28.41 -3.98 18.88
C HIS A 108 28.30 -2.49 18.50
N GLU A 109 27.47 -1.71 19.20
CA GLU A 109 27.37 -0.26 19.03
C GLU A 109 28.71 0.43 19.31
N ASP A 110 29.38 0.09 20.40
CA ASP A 110 30.72 0.60 20.75
C ASP A 110 31.76 0.28 19.66
N ARG A 111 31.69 -0.91 19.05
CA ARG A 111 32.57 -1.29 17.93
C ARG A 111 32.30 -0.46 16.68
N LEU A 112 31.04 -0.21 16.36
CA LEU A 112 30.66 0.63 15.22
C LEU A 112 31.08 2.08 15.44
N GLU A 113 30.93 2.61 16.66
CA GLU A 113 31.38 3.96 17.00
C GLU A 113 32.91 4.08 16.89
N ALA A 114 33.65 3.10 17.39
CA ALA A 114 35.11 3.05 17.22
C ALA A 114 35.52 3.01 15.74
N GLN A 115 34.81 2.21 14.91
CA GLN A 115 35.06 2.15 13.47
C GLN A 115 34.74 3.48 12.78
N PHE A 116 33.64 4.12 13.16
CA PHE A 116 33.25 5.44 12.63
C PHE A 116 34.33 6.48 12.89
N MET A 117 34.92 6.50 14.10
CA MET A 117 36.02 7.41 14.43
C MET A 117 37.27 7.16 13.59
N VAL A 118 37.59 5.89 13.30
CA VAL A 118 38.71 5.53 12.40
C VAL A 118 38.44 6.02 10.98
N ASP A 119 37.24 5.82 10.46
CA ASP A 119 36.90 6.22 9.10
C ASP A 119 36.78 7.75 8.95
N GLN A 120 36.34 8.46 9.99
CA GLN A 120 36.40 9.92 10.05
C GLN A 120 37.85 10.43 9.95
N GLY A 121 38.79 9.77 10.63
CA GLY A 121 40.22 10.08 10.52
C GLY A 121 40.76 9.91 9.08
N LYS A 122 40.41 8.79 8.43
CA LYS A 122 40.79 8.55 7.02
C LYS A 122 40.21 9.59 6.06
N LEU A 123 38.94 9.97 6.25
CA LEU A 123 38.31 11.01 5.45
C LEU A 123 39.01 12.37 5.61
N GLN A 124 39.43 12.69 6.83
CA GLN A 124 40.17 13.91 7.11
C GLN A 124 41.56 13.89 6.45
N GLU A 125 42.23 12.73 6.44
CA GLU A 125 43.49 12.54 5.73
C GLU A 125 43.32 12.71 4.21
N LEU A 126 42.31 12.07 3.60
CA LEU A 126 42.00 12.23 2.18
C LEU A 126 41.65 13.69 1.83
N PHE A 127 40.89 14.36 2.69
CA PHE A 127 40.57 15.78 2.53
C PHE A 127 41.83 16.65 2.53
N ASN A 128 42.77 16.38 3.45
CA ASN A 128 44.05 17.06 3.49
C ASN A 128 44.88 16.77 2.23
N GLN A 129 44.92 15.53 1.74
CA GLN A 129 45.58 15.18 0.48
C GLN A 129 44.98 15.95 -0.72
N CYS A 130 43.65 15.99 -0.84
CA CYS A 130 42.96 16.79 -1.86
C CYS A 130 43.35 18.28 -1.77
N ASN A 131 43.37 18.86 -0.57
CA ASN A 131 43.76 20.25 -0.37
C ASN A 131 45.22 20.52 -0.78
N THR A 132 46.12 19.55 -0.66
CA THR A 132 47.50 19.70 -1.17
C THR A 132 47.59 19.63 -2.70
N MET A 133 46.68 18.90 -3.36
CA MET A 133 46.66 18.77 -4.82
C MET A 133 45.98 19.93 -5.53
N VAL A 134 44.98 20.58 -4.92
CA VAL A 134 44.23 21.69 -5.54
C VAL A 134 45.15 22.83 -6.02
N PRO A 135 46.13 23.33 -5.23
CA PRO A 135 47.09 24.33 -5.71
C PRO A 135 47.90 23.88 -6.93
N GLN A 136 48.32 22.60 -6.96
CA GLN A 136 49.09 22.04 -8.07
C GLN A 136 48.25 22.00 -9.36
N ILE A 137 46.97 21.63 -9.25
CA ILE A 137 46.03 21.65 -10.38
C ILE A 137 45.81 23.08 -10.88
N LEU A 138 45.64 24.04 -9.98
CA LEU A 138 45.50 25.46 -10.34
C LEU A 138 46.75 26.02 -11.03
N GLU A 139 47.94 25.62 -10.59
CA GLU A 139 49.20 25.99 -11.24
C GLU A 139 49.32 25.38 -12.64
N ALA A 140 48.98 24.09 -12.79
CA ALA A 140 48.95 23.42 -14.09
C ALA A 140 47.95 24.08 -15.06
N GLN A 141 46.77 24.49 -14.57
CA GLN A 141 45.78 25.24 -15.37
C GLN A 141 46.31 26.60 -15.82
N LYS A 142 47.02 27.35 -14.96
CA LYS A 142 47.66 28.60 -15.35
C LYS A 142 48.71 28.40 -16.44
N LEU A 143 49.53 27.35 -16.33
CA LEU A 143 50.54 27.01 -17.33
C LEU A 143 49.91 26.62 -18.67
N LEU A 144 48.82 25.86 -18.65
CA LEU A 144 48.05 25.53 -19.86
C LEU A 144 47.43 26.76 -20.52
N ALA A 145 46.86 27.69 -19.74
CA ALA A 145 46.33 28.96 -20.25
C ALA A 145 47.43 29.78 -20.94
N GLN A 146 48.59 29.90 -20.30
CA GLN A 146 49.75 30.60 -20.87
C GLN A 146 50.21 29.97 -22.19
N ARG A 147 50.26 28.63 -22.29
CA ARG A 147 50.59 27.95 -23.54
C ARG A 147 49.55 28.16 -24.64
N ASN A 148 48.27 28.22 -24.29
CA ASN A 148 47.22 28.53 -25.27
C ASN A 148 47.38 29.95 -25.83
N ASP A 149 47.67 30.93 -24.97
CA ASP A 149 47.95 32.30 -25.40
C ASP A 149 49.15 32.39 -26.36
N ASP A 150 50.22 31.62 -26.08
CA ASP A 150 51.39 31.52 -26.96
C ASP A 150 51.04 30.90 -28.32
N VAL A 151 50.22 29.86 -28.35
CA VAL A 151 49.74 29.22 -29.59
C VAL A 151 48.87 30.19 -30.40
N GLU A 152 47.97 30.94 -29.76
CA GLU A 152 47.17 31.97 -30.43
C GLU A 152 48.03 33.09 -31.01
N ARG A 153 49.08 33.51 -30.28
CA ARG A 153 50.05 34.50 -30.75
C ARG A 153 50.82 33.99 -31.98
N LEU A 154 51.27 32.74 -31.96
CA LEU A 154 51.92 32.10 -33.10
C LEU A 154 50.99 31.97 -34.32
N ASN A 155 49.72 31.60 -34.11
CA ASN A 155 48.73 31.53 -35.18
C ASN A 155 48.47 32.89 -35.83
N ARG A 156 48.40 33.97 -35.03
CA ARG A 156 48.29 35.34 -35.55
C ARG A 156 49.50 35.74 -36.39
N LEU A 157 50.71 35.45 -35.94
CA LEU A 157 51.94 35.69 -36.70
C LEU A 157 51.97 34.91 -38.01
N LEU A 158 51.55 33.64 -37.99
CA LEU A 158 51.48 32.80 -39.18
C LEU A 158 50.48 33.37 -40.20
N LEU A 159 49.31 33.81 -39.74
CA LEU A 159 48.32 34.46 -40.59
C LEU A 159 48.87 35.73 -41.23
N GLN A 160 49.53 36.58 -40.45
CA GLN A 160 50.20 37.79 -40.94
C GLN A 160 51.25 37.45 -42.02
N LYS A 161 52.08 36.42 -41.79
CA LYS A 161 53.08 35.98 -42.78
C LYS A 161 52.46 35.40 -44.04
N LYS A 162 51.31 34.73 -43.92
CA LYS A 162 50.55 34.23 -45.08
C LYS A 162 49.99 35.38 -45.91
N ASP A 163 49.50 36.43 -45.27
CA ASP A 163 48.99 37.63 -45.93
C ASP A 163 50.12 38.40 -46.63
N GLU A 164 51.28 38.56 -45.98
CA GLU A 164 52.50 39.11 -46.61
C GLU A 164 52.89 38.30 -47.86
N ALA A 165 52.89 36.96 -47.77
CA ALA A 165 53.20 36.09 -48.90
C ALA A 165 52.16 36.19 -50.03
N LEU A 166 50.88 36.34 -49.71
CA LEU A 166 49.81 36.56 -50.69
C LEU A 166 49.96 37.93 -51.38
N GLN A 167 50.29 38.98 -50.64
CA GLN A 167 50.56 40.31 -51.20
C GLN A 167 51.75 40.26 -52.15
N LEU A 168 52.85 39.58 -51.77
CA LEU A 168 54.00 39.38 -52.65
C LEU A 168 53.65 38.58 -53.91
N ARG A 169 52.83 37.53 -53.79
CA ARG A 169 52.34 36.76 -54.96
C ARG A 169 51.45 37.60 -55.86
N ALA A 170 50.54 38.40 -55.31
CA ALA A 170 49.67 39.28 -56.07
C ALA A 170 50.48 40.36 -56.79
N TYR A 171 51.47 40.94 -56.12
CA TYR A 171 52.42 41.88 -56.71
C TYR A 171 53.19 41.23 -57.88
N ASN A 172 53.75 40.03 -57.68
CA ASN A 172 54.44 39.28 -58.74
C ASN A 172 53.51 38.88 -59.89
N TYR A 173 52.25 38.56 -59.61
CA TYR A 173 51.24 38.24 -60.63
C TYR A 173 50.89 39.46 -61.48
N LEU A 174 50.73 40.63 -60.85
CA LEU A 174 50.52 41.90 -61.56
C LEU A 174 51.73 42.28 -62.43
N GLN A 175 52.95 42.00 -61.97
CA GLN A 175 54.17 42.13 -62.75
C GLN A 175 54.22 41.12 -63.93
N GLY A 176 53.79 39.87 -63.72
CA GLY A 176 53.78 38.81 -64.73
C GLY A 176 52.70 38.94 -65.80
N LYS A 177 51.58 39.61 -65.51
CA LYS A 177 50.45 39.79 -66.45
C LYS A 177 50.73 40.69 -67.64
N LYS A 178 51.89 41.36 -67.71
CA LYS A 178 52.30 42.14 -68.88
C LYS A 178 52.72 41.28 -70.09
N ASN A 179 52.98 39.98 -69.94
CA ASN A 179 53.54 39.15 -71.01
C ASN A 179 52.97 37.71 -71.08
N THR A 180 51.65 37.48 -71.10
CA THR A 180 51.14 36.15 -71.52
C THR A 180 49.64 36.11 -71.89
N PRO A 181 49.23 35.42 -72.98
CA PRO A 181 47.84 35.32 -73.41
C PRO A 181 47.02 34.30 -72.58
N GLN A 182 45.73 34.60 -72.43
CA GLN A 182 44.73 33.85 -71.66
C GLN A 182 44.48 32.42 -72.16
N THR A 183 44.51 31.44 -71.25
CA THR A 183 43.87 30.13 -71.42
C THR A 183 42.83 29.89 -70.33
N LYS A 184 41.65 29.41 -70.75
CA LYS A 184 40.41 29.22 -69.98
C LYS A 184 40.56 28.20 -68.82
N PRO A 185 39.84 28.38 -67.69
CA PRO A 185 39.81 27.41 -66.60
C PRO A 185 38.79 26.28 -66.83
N PRO A 186 39.03 25.06 -66.31
CA PRO A 186 38.11 23.93 -66.45
C PRO A 186 37.01 23.90 -65.36
N ALA A 187 35.94 23.18 -65.69
CA ALA A 187 34.69 23.07 -64.94
C ALA A 187 34.83 22.36 -63.59
N ARG A 188 34.15 22.90 -62.56
CA ARG A 188 34.04 22.36 -61.21
C ARG A 188 33.12 21.12 -61.18
N ARG A 189 33.68 19.99 -60.70
CA ARG A 189 32.95 18.78 -60.30
C ARG A 189 32.11 19.03 -59.04
N GLY A 190 30.85 18.60 -59.08
CA GLY A 190 29.97 18.51 -57.93
C GLY A 190 30.31 17.34 -57.00
N THR A 191 30.19 17.59 -55.71
CA THR A 191 30.15 16.66 -54.57
C THR A 191 29.28 17.39 -53.53
N ARG A 192 28.33 16.82 -52.82
CA ARG A 192 28.18 15.45 -52.32
C ARG A 192 26.70 15.33 -51.91
N ALA A 193 26.01 14.28 -52.35
CA ALA A 193 24.69 13.93 -51.83
C ALA A 193 24.82 13.57 -50.34
N SER A 194 24.02 14.20 -49.48
CA SER A 194 23.82 13.76 -48.11
C SER A 194 23.06 12.44 -48.16
N LEU A 195 23.69 11.39 -47.64
CA LEU A 195 23.03 10.12 -47.36
C LEU A 195 22.04 10.37 -46.21
N ASP A 196 20.75 10.37 -46.52
CA ASP A 196 19.72 10.26 -45.49
C ASP A 196 19.86 8.90 -44.79
N PRO A 197 19.74 8.84 -43.45
CA PRO A 197 19.76 7.59 -42.73
C PRO A 197 18.46 6.84 -43.03
N VAL A 198 18.54 5.84 -43.90
CA VAL A 198 17.49 4.84 -44.09
C VAL A 198 17.33 4.07 -42.78
N HIS A 199 16.40 4.50 -41.94
CA HIS A 199 15.95 3.76 -40.79
C HIS A 199 15.07 2.59 -41.27
N ASN A 200 15.68 1.42 -41.41
CA ASN A 200 15.00 0.14 -41.58
C ASN A 200 14.09 -0.12 -40.35
N SER A 201 12.82 0.26 -40.41
CA SER A 201 11.80 0.07 -39.36
C SER A 201 11.25 -1.36 -39.32
N SER A 202 11.29 -2.09 -40.43
CA SER A 202 10.71 -3.43 -40.61
C SER A 202 11.34 -4.53 -39.73
N THR A 203 12.57 -4.35 -39.23
CA THR A 203 13.25 -5.38 -38.40
C THR A 203 12.92 -5.33 -36.90
N ARG A 204 11.97 -4.48 -36.48
CA ARG A 204 11.75 -4.20 -35.04
C ARG A 204 10.53 -4.85 -34.41
N THR A 205 9.66 -5.52 -35.16
CA THR A 205 8.45 -6.16 -34.61
C THR A 205 8.68 -7.64 -34.37
N ILE A 206 8.40 -8.10 -33.15
CA ILE A 206 8.37 -9.52 -32.80
C ILE A 206 7.03 -10.09 -33.29
N GLU A 207 7.08 -11.20 -34.03
CA GLU A 207 5.89 -11.95 -34.40
C GLU A 207 5.38 -12.73 -33.19
N ILE A 208 4.10 -12.55 -32.85
CA ILE A 208 3.44 -13.44 -31.88
C ILE A 208 3.05 -14.70 -32.65
N PRO A 209 3.37 -15.92 -32.15
CA PRO A 209 2.88 -17.16 -32.73
C PRO A 209 1.37 -17.06 -33.00
N LEU A 210 0.98 -17.21 -34.26
CA LEU A 210 -0.39 -16.98 -34.73
C LEU A 210 -1.36 -18.03 -34.19
N ASP A 211 -2.41 -17.55 -33.51
CA ASP A 211 -3.66 -18.29 -33.30
C ASP A 211 -4.60 -18.01 -34.50
N PRO A 212 -5.45 -18.96 -34.95
CA PRO A 212 -6.40 -18.68 -36.01
C PRO A 212 -7.43 -17.62 -35.59
N VAL A 213 -7.73 -16.71 -36.52
CA VAL A 213 -8.66 -15.57 -36.36
C VAL A 213 -10.03 -16.03 -35.84
N PRO A 214 -10.61 -15.37 -34.81
CA PRO A 214 -11.93 -15.71 -34.30
C PRO A 214 -13.04 -15.46 -35.33
N VAL A 215 -14.04 -16.33 -35.36
CA VAL A 215 -15.27 -16.13 -36.14
C VAL A 215 -16.08 -14.98 -35.51
N ARG A 216 -16.33 -13.91 -36.28
CA ARG A 216 -17.14 -12.75 -35.85
C ARG A 216 -18.51 -13.19 -35.33
N ARG A 217 -18.86 -12.75 -34.11
CA ARG A 217 -20.20 -12.96 -33.52
C ARG A 217 -21.26 -11.99 -34.05
N ALA A 218 -22.49 -12.52 -34.09
CA ALA A 218 -23.75 -11.88 -34.43
C ALA A 218 -24.16 -10.75 -33.45
N PRO A 219 -25.03 -9.80 -33.89
CA PRO A 219 -25.46 -8.66 -33.08
C PRO A 219 -26.28 -9.06 -31.85
N LYS A 220 -26.00 -8.41 -30.71
CA LYS A 220 -26.70 -8.58 -29.44
C LYS A 220 -28.13 -8.05 -29.53
N GLY A 221 -29.09 -8.93 -29.27
CA GLY A 221 -30.51 -8.61 -29.14
C GLY A 221 -30.88 -7.91 -27.82
N LYS A 222 -31.95 -7.14 -27.94
CA LYS A 222 -32.68 -6.23 -27.05
C LYS A 222 -32.78 -6.59 -25.55
N THR A 223 -32.81 -5.50 -24.78
CA THR A 223 -33.17 -5.29 -23.38
C THR A 223 -34.35 -6.11 -22.86
N ASN A 224 -34.16 -6.78 -21.71
CA ASN A 224 -35.26 -7.30 -20.88
C ASN A 224 -35.97 -6.15 -20.15
N PRO A 225 -37.30 -6.22 -19.97
CA PRO A 225 -38.06 -5.24 -19.21
C PRO A 225 -37.82 -5.39 -17.70
N GLU A 226 -37.85 -4.23 -17.04
CA GLU A 226 -37.68 -4.03 -15.60
C GLU A 226 -38.84 -4.68 -14.82
N PRO A 227 -38.57 -5.53 -13.80
CA PRO A 227 -39.62 -6.16 -13.01
C PRO A 227 -40.29 -5.16 -12.07
N GLN A 228 -41.62 -5.08 -12.12
CA GLN A 228 -42.43 -4.26 -11.23
C GLN A 228 -42.52 -4.90 -9.83
N SER A 229 -42.20 -4.11 -8.81
CA SER A 229 -42.19 -4.48 -7.38
C SER A 229 -43.61 -4.80 -6.88
N LYS A 230 -43.80 -5.84 -6.06
CA LYS A 230 -45.13 -6.33 -5.64
C LYS A 230 -45.59 -5.79 -4.27
N LEU A 231 -44.72 -5.14 -3.48
CA LEU A 231 -45.10 -4.56 -2.19
C LEU A 231 -45.30 -3.05 -2.28
N ALA A 232 -46.56 -2.60 -2.15
CA ALA A 232 -46.88 -1.18 -2.07
C ALA A 232 -46.59 -0.63 -0.66
N PRO A 233 -45.84 0.48 -0.51
CA PRO A 233 -45.63 1.12 0.78
C PRO A 233 -46.96 1.69 1.31
N THR A 234 -47.35 1.30 2.52
CA THR A 234 -48.57 1.80 3.16
C THR A 234 -48.25 2.92 4.16
N PRO A 235 -49.10 3.96 4.29
CA PRO A 235 -48.92 5.06 5.25
C PRO A 235 -48.83 4.59 6.71
N ALA A 236 -49.48 3.48 7.04
CA ALA A 236 -49.41 2.87 8.37
C ALA A 236 -47.98 2.45 8.75
N LEU A 237 -47.20 1.96 7.78
CA LEU A 237 -45.82 1.54 8.02
C LEU A 237 -44.87 2.74 8.23
N ALA A 238 -45.13 3.85 7.53
CA ALA A 238 -44.40 5.11 7.71
C ALA A 238 -44.64 5.72 9.10
N ASN A 239 -45.91 5.75 9.53
CA ASN A 239 -46.25 6.21 10.87
C ASN A 239 -45.67 5.31 11.98
N LEU A 240 -45.62 3.99 11.77
CA LEU A 240 -45.03 3.05 12.73
C LEU A 240 -43.50 3.25 12.88
N LEU A 241 -42.80 3.54 11.78
CA LEU A 241 -41.35 3.72 11.77
C LEU A 241 -40.91 5.16 12.13
N GLY A 242 -41.86 6.09 12.25
CA GLY A 242 -41.56 7.51 12.49
C GLY A 242 -40.77 8.15 11.35
N THR A 243 -40.92 7.64 10.12
CA THR A 243 -40.22 8.11 8.91
C THR A 243 -41.21 8.43 7.81
N ASP A 244 -40.80 9.21 6.82
CA ASP A 244 -41.62 9.53 5.66
C ASP A 244 -41.78 8.34 4.70
N LEU A 245 -42.84 8.39 3.88
CA LEU A 245 -43.23 7.29 2.98
C LEU A 245 -42.16 6.95 1.93
N GLU A 246 -41.31 7.92 1.53
CA GLU A 246 -40.21 7.67 0.59
C GLU A 246 -39.09 6.85 1.22
N THR A 247 -38.74 7.12 2.49
CA THR A 247 -37.76 6.32 3.23
C THR A 247 -38.24 4.88 3.41
N VAL A 248 -39.54 4.70 3.71
CA VAL A 248 -40.16 3.37 3.77
C VAL A 248 -40.15 2.66 2.42
N ARG A 249 -40.48 3.37 1.32
CA ARG A 249 -40.39 2.82 -0.04
C ARG A 249 -38.95 2.40 -0.38
N GLY A 250 -37.97 3.19 0.03
CA GLY A 250 -36.55 2.86 -0.12
C GLY A 250 -36.12 1.64 0.69
N LEU A 251 -36.67 1.46 1.89
CA LEU A 251 -36.42 0.29 2.75
C LEU A 251 -37.10 -0.97 2.18
N ILE A 252 -38.36 -0.90 1.76
CA ILE A 252 -39.07 -2.03 1.13
C ILE A 252 -38.34 -2.47 -0.14
N GLY A 253 -37.88 -1.53 -0.98
CA GLY A 253 -37.09 -1.88 -2.17
C GLY A 253 -35.72 -2.52 -1.86
N LYS A 254 -35.14 -2.26 -0.68
CA LYS A 254 -33.95 -2.98 -0.20
C LYS A 254 -34.30 -4.36 0.35
N PHE A 255 -35.43 -4.49 1.05
CA PHE A 255 -35.91 -5.76 1.59
C PHE A 255 -36.39 -6.72 0.49
N GLU A 256 -37.08 -6.25 -0.53
CA GLU A 256 -37.46 -7.08 -1.68
C GLU A 256 -36.23 -7.60 -2.43
N LYS A 257 -35.17 -6.78 -2.54
CA LYS A 257 -33.87 -7.24 -3.08
C LYS A 257 -33.18 -8.28 -2.19
N LEU A 258 -33.49 -8.29 -0.90
CA LEU A 258 -32.97 -9.27 0.07
C LEU A 258 -33.79 -10.57 0.10
N ILE A 259 -35.09 -10.50 -0.20
CA ILE A 259 -36.02 -11.65 -0.12
C ILE A 259 -36.09 -12.44 -1.44
N VAL A 260 -35.82 -11.80 -2.59
CA VAL A 260 -35.84 -12.51 -3.90
C VAL A 260 -34.55 -13.31 -4.15
N ASP A 261 -33.47 -13.04 -3.40
CA ASP A 261 -32.25 -13.85 -3.42
C ASP A 261 -32.21 -14.77 -2.17
N ASP A 262 -32.67 -16.02 -2.29
CA ASP A 262 -32.57 -17.09 -1.27
C ASP A 262 -31.09 -17.49 -0.92
N ASP A 263 -30.12 -16.70 -1.37
CA ASP A 263 -28.68 -17.00 -1.41
C ASP A 263 -27.81 -15.80 -0.97
N ALA A 264 -28.40 -14.83 -0.25
CA ALA A 264 -27.74 -13.60 0.17
C ALA A 264 -27.13 -13.69 1.59
N THR A 265 -25.85 -14.07 1.69
CA THR A 265 -25.03 -13.74 2.86
C THR A 265 -25.03 -12.23 3.08
N VAL A 266 -25.29 -11.78 4.32
CA VAL A 266 -25.15 -10.38 4.75
C VAL A 266 -23.69 -9.94 4.56
N THR A 267 -23.36 -9.45 3.37
CA THR A 267 -22.15 -8.66 3.16
C THR A 267 -22.40 -7.30 3.77
N VAL A 268 -21.71 -6.99 4.86
CA VAL A 268 -21.49 -5.60 5.28
C VAL A 268 -20.98 -4.87 4.04
N GLU A 269 -21.80 -4.00 3.46
CA GLU A 269 -21.42 -3.19 2.31
C GLU A 269 -20.14 -2.45 2.71
N GLY A 270 -18.99 -2.89 2.18
CA GLY A 270 -17.79 -2.08 2.20
C GLY A 270 -18.19 -0.74 1.60
N THR A 271 -18.19 0.30 2.42
CA THR A 271 -18.71 1.63 2.09
C THR A 271 -18.27 1.98 0.69
N THR A 272 -19.22 1.97 -0.26
CA THR A 272 -18.93 2.48 -1.59
C THR A 272 -18.44 3.91 -1.40
N PRO A 273 -17.36 4.33 -2.08
CA PRO A 273 -16.76 5.64 -1.85
C PRO A 273 -17.87 6.67 -2.02
N LYS A 274 -18.24 7.33 -0.90
CA LYS A 274 -19.31 8.34 -0.87
C LYS A 274 -19.07 9.29 -2.03
N LYS A 275 -20.05 9.41 -2.94
CA LYS A 275 -20.01 10.39 -4.02
C LYS A 275 -19.72 11.74 -3.37
N ARG A 276 -18.51 12.26 -3.57
CA ARG A 276 -18.12 13.57 -3.05
C ARG A 276 -18.99 14.59 -3.78
N ASN A 277 -19.95 15.20 -3.09
CA ASN A 277 -20.77 16.32 -3.59
C ASN A 277 -19.94 17.62 -3.74
N GLY A 278 -18.69 17.51 -4.20
CA GLY A 278 -17.81 18.65 -4.39
C GLY A 278 -18.20 19.47 -5.63
N LYS A 279 -17.98 20.78 -5.56
CA LYS A 279 -18.03 21.70 -6.71
C LYS A 279 -17.20 21.07 -7.86
N LYS A 280 -17.82 20.89 -9.03
CA LYS A 280 -17.15 20.31 -10.20
C LYS A 280 -16.39 21.42 -10.92
N PHE A 281 -15.08 21.45 -10.75
CA PHE A 281 -14.22 22.35 -11.50
C PHE A 281 -13.98 21.81 -12.93
N LYS A 282 -13.76 22.72 -13.87
CA LYS A 282 -13.39 22.37 -15.25
C LYS A 282 -12.09 21.56 -15.25
N LYS A 283 -12.02 20.49 -16.03
CA LYS A 283 -10.78 19.71 -16.19
C LYS A 283 -9.74 20.58 -16.92
N LEU A 284 -8.63 20.88 -16.23
CA LEU A 284 -7.49 21.57 -16.82
C LEU A 284 -6.57 20.59 -17.56
N PRO A 285 -5.78 21.05 -18.55
CA PRO A 285 -4.73 20.24 -19.17
C PRO A 285 -3.74 19.69 -18.14
N GLN A 286 -3.25 18.46 -18.33
CA GLN A 286 -2.35 17.80 -17.37
C GLN A 286 -1.03 18.56 -17.15
N SER A 287 -0.49 19.20 -18.20
CA SER A 287 0.71 20.04 -18.10
C SER A 287 0.50 21.22 -17.15
N LEU A 288 -0.62 21.94 -17.30
CA LEU A 288 -1.01 23.05 -16.44
C LEU A 288 -1.26 22.57 -14.99
N MET A 289 -1.92 21.42 -14.82
CA MET A 289 -2.11 20.81 -13.49
C MET A 289 -0.79 20.49 -12.79
N ASN A 290 0.17 19.93 -13.53
CA ASN A 290 1.49 19.63 -12.99
C ASN A 290 2.22 20.90 -12.56
N HIS A 291 2.11 21.97 -13.37
CA HIS A 291 2.67 23.29 -13.08
C HIS A 291 2.04 23.90 -11.81
N ILE A 292 0.71 23.99 -11.74
CA ILE A 292 -0.03 24.47 -10.56
C ILE A 292 0.41 23.70 -9.29
N HIS A 293 0.49 22.38 -9.37
CA HIS A 293 0.92 21.56 -8.23
C HIS A 293 2.37 21.80 -7.83
N ALA A 294 3.26 22.10 -8.77
CA ALA A 294 4.65 22.42 -8.52
C ALA A 294 4.79 23.81 -7.88
N THR A 295 4.14 24.84 -8.43
CA THR A 295 4.15 26.21 -7.89
C THR A 295 3.58 26.26 -6.48
N LEU A 296 2.37 25.72 -6.25
CA LEU A 296 1.77 25.65 -4.91
C LEU A 296 2.66 24.91 -3.92
N ARG A 297 3.32 23.82 -4.35
CA ARG A 297 4.22 23.04 -3.49
C ARG A 297 5.45 23.87 -3.11
N SER A 298 6.10 24.50 -4.09
CA SER A 298 7.30 25.33 -3.89
C SER A 298 7.04 26.47 -2.90
N VAL A 299 5.97 27.23 -3.13
CA VAL A 299 5.57 28.35 -2.26
C VAL A 299 5.22 27.85 -0.86
N THR A 300 4.43 26.77 -0.74
CA THR A 300 4.11 26.19 0.58
C THR A 300 5.37 25.77 1.33
N TYR A 301 6.33 25.12 0.64
CA TYR A 301 7.56 24.63 1.27
C TYR A 301 8.47 25.77 1.71
N ALA A 302 8.63 26.79 0.87
CA ALA A 302 9.39 27.99 1.19
C ALA A 302 8.78 28.74 2.39
N LYS A 303 7.46 28.99 2.39
CA LYS A 303 6.80 29.76 3.45
C LYS A 303 6.78 29.06 4.81
N PHE A 304 6.70 27.73 4.83
CA PHE A 304 6.71 26.93 6.06
C PHE A 304 8.10 26.48 6.50
N ALA A 305 9.17 26.83 5.75
CA ALA A 305 10.54 26.35 5.97
C ALA A 305 10.62 24.82 6.05
N VAL A 306 9.99 24.14 5.10
CA VAL A 306 9.90 22.68 5.03
C VAL A 306 10.30 22.22 3.62
N ASP A 307 11.28 21.34 3.50
CA ASP A 307 11.79 20.91 2.18
C ASP A 307 10.85 19.95 1.44
N GLN A 308 10.04 19.19 2.19
CA GLN A 308 9.22 18.09 1.66
C GLN A 308 7.91 17.94 2.43
N ALA A 309 6.89 17.32 1.82
CA ALA A 309 5.60 17.07 2.47
C ALA A 309 5.72 16.35 3.83
N THR A 310 6.77 15.55 4.03
CA THR A 310 7.09 14.86 5.28
C THR A 310 7.46 15.77 6.43
N GLY A 311 8.03 16.94 6.16
CA GLY A 311 8.35 17.90 7.21
C GLY A 311 7.09 18.38 7.93
N PHE A 312 5.93 18.36 7.27
CA PHE A 312 4.64 18.65 7.91
C PHE A 312 4.23 17.64 8.98
N CYS A 313 4.82 16.44 8.98
CA CYS A 313 4.47 15.44 9.97
C CYS A 313 5.06 15.79 11.35
N VAL A 314 6.26 16.39 11.40
CA VAL A 314 6.94 16.83 12.64
C VAL A 314 6.74 18.33 12.92
N TYR A 315 5.82 18.94 12.18
CA TYR A 315 5.55 20.36 12.22
C TYR A 315 4.84 20.78 13.51
N ASN A 316 5.22 21.94 14.03
CA ASN A 316 4.57 22.56 15.18
C ASN A 316 3.34 23.33 14.70
N PRO A 317 2.11 22.84 14.95
CA PRO A 317 0.90 23.53 14.52
C PRO A 317 0.77 24.89 15.22
N ALA A 318 -0.11 25.73 14.68
CA ALA A 318 -0.48 27.00 15.32
C ALA A 318 -0.94 26.76 16.76
N GLU A 319 -0.53 27.66 17.67
CA GLU A 319 -0.91 27.58 19.07
C GLU A 319 -2.42 27.82 19.23
N GLU A 320 -3.09 26.97 20.01
CA GLU A 320 -4.55 26.96 20.13
C GLU A 320 -5.14 28.33 20.54
N HIS A 321 -4.46 29.07 21.43
CA HIS A 321 -4.91 30.40 21.85
C HIS A 321 -4.82 31.46 20.74
N LYS A 322 -3.86 31.34 19.81
CA LYS A 322 -3.75 32.24 18.64
C LYS A 322 -4.81 31.92 17.59
N VAL A 323 -5.08 30.62 17.40
CA VAL A 323 -6.17 30.18 16.53
C VAL A 323 -7.50 30.68 17.11
N ALA A 324 -7.74 30.50 18.41
CA ALA A 324 -8.95 31.00 19.09
C ALA A 324 -9.11 32.53 18.94
N ALA A 325 -8.06 33.31 19.17
CA ALA A 325 -8.08 34.76 18.98
C ALA A 325 -8.39 35.17 17.52
N CYS A 326 -7.92 34.39 16.53
CA CYS A 326 -8.27 34.63 15.12
C CYS A 326 -9.74 34.34 14.82
N GLU A 327 -10.32 33.32 15.46
CA GLU A 327 -11.74 32.99 15.31
C GLU A 327 -12.65 34.02 16.04
N GLU A 328 -12.25 34.50 17.23
CA GLU A 328 -13.07 35.39 18.08
C GLU A 328 -12.84 36.89 17.82
N ASP A 329 -11.59 37.34 17.86
CA ASP A 329 -11.21 38.76 17.88
C ASP A 329 -10.89 39.32 16.48
N PHE A 330 -11.09 38.50 15.44
CA PHE A 330 -10.75 38.83 14.06
C PHE A 330 -9.30 39.24 13.82
N VAL A 331 -8.38 38.78 14.67
CA VAL A 331 -6.95 38.97 14.48
C VAL A 331 -6.46 38.05 13.37
N ASP A 332 -5.90 38.63 12.32
CA ASP A 332 -5.34 37.84 11.22
C ASP A 332 -4.04 37.12 11.63
N PRO A 333 -3.75 35.96 11.04
CA PRO A 333 -2.52 35.23 11.34
C PRO A 333 -1.28 36.06 10.97
N PRO A 334 -0.18 35.97 11.75
CA PRO A 334 1.05 36.74 11.49
C PRO A 334 1.59 36.49 10.08
N ASP A 335 2.04 37.54 9.40
CA ASP A 335 2.62 37.43 8.04
C ASP A 335 3.99 36.75 8.01
N VAL A 336 4.70 36.77 9.14
CA VAL A 336 6.10 36.32 9.22
C VAL A 336 6.21 34.81 9.38
N LEU A 337 5.24 34.16 10.05
CA LEU A 337 5.35 32.76 10.45
C LEU A 337 4.12 31.96 10.03
N PHE A 338 4.23 31.28 8.90
CA PHE A 338 3.17 30.43 8.38
C PHE A 338 3.06 29.18 9.25
N GLN A 339 1.88 28.99 9.84
CA GLN A 339 1.51 27.85 10.68
C GLN A 339 0.17 27.26 10.26
N TRP A 340 0.09 25.93 10.23
CA TRP A 340 -1.18 25.23 10.04
C TRP A 340 -1.85 25.02 11.38
N ASP A 341 -3.14 25.30 11.46
CA ASP A 341 -3.97 24.76 12.52
C ASP A 341 -4.24 23.27 12.22
N PHE A 342 -3.96 22.39 13.17
CA PHE A 342 -4.29 20.95 13.10
C PHE A 342 -5.22 20.52 14.25
N SER A 343 -5.88 21.48 14.89
CA SER A 343 -6.87 21.25 15.93
C SER A 343 -8.15 20.59 15.39
N ARG A 344 -9.11 20.34 16.29
CA ARG A 344 -10.39 19.77 15.92
C ARG A 344 -11.19 20.79 15.10
N GLY A 345 -11.47 20.44 13.85
CA GLY A 345 -12.18 21.34 12.93
C GLY A 345 -11.26 22.11 11.97
N TYR A 346 -9.96 21.78 11.94
CA TYR A 346 -8.95 22.45 11.11
C TYR A 346 -9.36 22.75 9.67
N ALA A 347 -10.16 21.89 9.03
CA ALA A 347 -10.56 22.07 7.63
C ALA A 347 -11.44 23.31 7.42
N GLU A 348 -12.17 23.73 8.47
CA GLU A 348 -13.09 24.87 8.44
C GLU A 348 -12.58 26.07 9.23
N SER A 349 -11.47 25.93 9.97
CA SER A 349 -10.85 27.03 10.71
C SER A 349 -10.56 28.21 9.78
N ARG A 350 -10.95 29.40 10.23
CA ARG A 350 -10.63 30.68 9.59
C ARG A 350 -9.12 30.84 9.45
N TRP A 351 -8.35 30.45 10.47
CA TRP A 351 -6.89 30.49 10.42
C TRP A 351 -6.34 29.79 9.17
N ASN A 352 -6.79 28.56 8.92
CA ASN A 352 -6.35 27.79 7.76
C ASN A 352 -6.89 28.35 6.44
N LYS A 353 -8.09 28.95 6.42
CA LYS A 353 -8.64 29.62 5.23
C LYS A 353 -7.75 30.80 4.82
N LEU A 354 -7.39 31.66 5.78
CA LEU A 354 -6.49 32.80 5.55
C LEU A 354 -5.09 32.35 5.14
N MET A 355 -4.54 31.29 5.75
CA MET A 355 -3.26 30.72 5.33
C MET A 355 -3.30 30.18 3.90
N ILE A 356 -4.39 29.51 3.52
CA ILE A 356 -4.58 29.01 2.14
C ILE A 356 -4.63 30.19 1.16
N GLU A 357 -5.39 31.23 1.46
CA GLU A 357 -5.48 32.45 0.65
C GLU A 357 -4.09 33.09 0.46
N LYS A 358 -3.33 33.28 1.55
CA LYS A 358 -1.95 33.79 1.50
C LYS A 358 -1.03 32.94 0.62
N ILE A 359 -1.14 31.61 0.68
CA ILE A 359 -0.35 30.70 -0.16
C ILE A 359 -0.77 30.80 -1.63
N VAL A 360 -2.07 30.90 -1.92
CA VAL A 360 -2.58 31.04 -3.29
C VAL A 360 -2.12 32.36 -3.90
N ASN A 361 -2.22 33.47 -3.16
CA ASN A 361 -1.74 34.77 -3.62
C ASN A 361 -0.23 34.74 -3.89
N ALA A 362 0.57 34.19 -2.96
CA ALA A 362 2.01 34.04 -3.17
C ALA A 362 2.36 33.10 -4.34
N ALA A 363 1.50 32.12 -4.65
CA ALA A 363 1.67 31.25 -5.81
C ALA A 363 1.35 31.96 -7.14
N LEU A 364 0.33 32.83 -7.15
CA LEU A 364 0.03 33.68 -8.31
C LEU A 364 1.15 34.70 -8.55
N GLU A 365 1.63 35.36 -7.49
CA GLU A 365 2.77 36.28 -7.56
C GLU A 365 4.05 35.58 -8.06
N SER A 366 4.34 34.37 -7.57
CA SER A 366 5.50 33.60 -8.01
C SER A 366 5.40 33.08 -9.44
N ASP A 367 4.18 32.92 -9.97
CA ASP A 367 3.96 32.53 -11.36
C ASP A 367 4.21 33.70 -12.32
N GLY A 368 3.93 34.92 -11.86
CA GLY A 368 4.02 36.17 -12.62
C GLY A 368 2.85 36.36 -13.58
N ASP A 369 2.71 37.59 -14.11
CA ASP A 369 1.60 37.95 -15.01
C ASP A 369 1.59 37.14 -16.32
N ASP A 370 2.78 36.74 -16.80
CA ASP A 370 2.95 35.90 -18.00
C ASP A 370 3.03 34.40 -17.67
N GLY A 371 2.76 34.01 -16.42
CA GLY A 371 2.85 32.64 -15.96
C GLY A 371 1.72 31.73 -16.48
N PRO A 372 1.93 30.40 -16.60
CA PRO A 372 0.92 29.47 -17.09
C PRO A 372 -0.41 29.50 -16.31
N ILE A 373 -0.40 29.83 -15.02
CA ILE A 373 -1.60 29.96 -14.19
C ILE A 373 -2.36 31.22 -14.57
N ALA A 374 -1.66 32.35 -14.70
CA ALA A 374 -2.23 33.63 -15.10
C ALA A 374 -2.79 33.59 -16.53
N MET A 375 -2.01 33.07 -17.49
CA MET A 375 -2.43 32.96 -18.89
C MET A 375 -3.66 32.05 -19.10
N ALA A 376 -3.84 31.04 -18.24
CA ALA A 376 -4.95 30.11 -18.34
C ALA A 376 -6.22 30.57 -17.59
N ASP A 377 -6.17 31.75 -16.95
CA ASP A 377 -7.26 32.34 -16.15
C ASP A 377 -7.83 31.33 -15.14
N VAL A 378 -6.92 30.71 -14.37
CA VAL A 378 -7.30 29.68 -13.40
C VAL A 378 -7.96 30.34 -12.20
N ASP A 379 -9.24 30.05 -12.00
CA ASP A 379 -10.05 30.50 -10.86
C ASP A 379 -9.30 30.30 -9.51
N PRO A 380 -9.07 31.36 -8.71
CA PRO A 380 -8.44 31.26 -7.39
C PRO A 380 -9.13 30.25 -6.46
N GLU A 381 -10.46 30.11 -6.54
CA GLU A 381 -11.19 29.13 -5.74
C GLU A 381 -10.78 27.68 -6.05
N TYR A 382 -10.35 27.41 -7.29
CA TYR A 382 -9.80 26.12 -7.68
C TYR A 382 -8.47 25.85 -6.98
N LEU A 383 -7.59 26.85 -6.94
CA LEU A 383 -6.30 26.76 -6.26
C LEU A 383 -6.48 26.55 -4.75
N GLU A 384 -7.42 27.27 -4.14
CA GLU A 384 -7.80 27.06 -2.73
C GLU A 384 -8.30 25.63 -2.50
N HIS A 385 -9.14 25.10 -3.40
CA HIS A 385 -9.64 23.74 -3.30
C HIS A 385 -8.51 22.72 -3.30
N LEU A 386 -7.53 22.87 -4.22
CA LEU A 386 -6.34 22.03 -4.26
C LEU A 386 -5.51 22.15 -2.98
N MET A 387 -5.38 23.35 -2.42
CA MET A 387 -4.69 23.58 -1.16
C MET A 387 -5.43 22.95 0.03
N LYS A 388 -6.76 23.00 0.08
CA LYS A 388 -7.58 22.28 1.09
C LYS A 388 -7.35 20.77 1.00
N GLU A 389 -7.21 20.20 -0.20
CA GLU A 389 -6.86 18.79 -0.36
C GLU A 389 -5.43 18.49 0.14
N LYS A 390 -4.46 19.37 -0.09
CA LYS A 390 -3.09 19.22 0.42
C LYS A 390 -3.05 19.32 1.94
N LEU A 391 -3.75 20.29 2.53
CA LEU A 391 -3.89 20.48 3.97
C LEU A 391 -4.40 19.20 4.65
N LYS A 392 -5.44 18.56 4.07
CA LYS A 392 -5.94 17.27 4.56
C LYS A 392 -4.86 16.19 4.56
N ARG A 393 -4.01 16.13 3.52
CA ARG A 393 -2.89 15.16 3.46
C ARG A 393 -1.83 15.47 4.51
N TYR A 394 -1.47 16.75 4.70
CA TYR A 394 -0.53 17.18 5.74
C TYR A 394 -1.03 16.81 7.14
N HIS A 395 -2.29 17.11 7.44
CA HIS A 395 -2.92 16.75 8.70
C HIS A 395 -2.95 15.23 8.92
N VAL A 396 -3.23 14.42 7.90
CA VAL A 396 -3.16 12.94 8.02
C VAL A 396 -1.74 12.48 8.39
N GLY A 397 -0.72 13.04 7.76
CA GLY A 397 0.69 12.75 8.07
C GLY A 397 1.07 13.17 9.49
N TRP A 398 0.69 14.39 9.89
CA TRP A 398 0.90 14.91 11.24
C TRP A 398 0.19 14.05 12.30
N LYS A 399 -1.10 13.74 12.12
CA LYS A 399 -1.88 12.88 13.01
C LYS A 399 -1.35 11.45 13.09
N ALA A 400 -0.63 10.99 12.07
CA ALA A 400 0.05 9.70 12.11
C ALA A 400 1.25 9.70 13.08
N LEU A 401 1.91 10.83 13.32
CA LEU A 401 3.02 10.95 14.28
C LEU A 401 2.58 11.39 15.68
N GLN A 402 1.32 11.74 15.88
CA GLN A 402 0.82 12.08 17.21
C GLN A 402 0.72 10.84 18.12
N PRO A 403 1.12 10.94 19.40
CA PRO A 403 0.90 9.89 20.40
C PRO A 403 -0.56 9.47 20.49
N ARG A 404 -0.79 8.16 20.60
CA ARG A 404 -2.12 7.58 20.79
C ARG A 404 -2.18 6.76 22.06
N PHE A 405 -3.36 6.55 22.59
CA PHE A 405 -3.55 5.61 23.67
C PHE A 405 -3.36 4.19 23.13
N ASN A 406 -2.43 3.44 23.71
CA ASN A 406 -2.22 2.04 23.40
C ASN A 406 -3.06 1.20 24.36
N GLU A 407 -4.18 0.66 23.89
CA GLU A 407 -5.13 -0.13 24.69
C GLU A 407 -4.49 -1.38 25.29
N GLN A 408 -3.57 -2.04 24.58
CA GLN A 408 -2.90 -3.27 25.04
C GLN A 408 -1.97 -3.01 26.23
N LEU A 409 -1.33 -1.84 26.24
CA LEU A 409 -0.39 -1.45 27.30
C LEU A 409 -1.06 -0.58 28.38
N GLY A 410 -2.33 -0.18 28.20
CA GLY A 410 -3.04 0.70 29.12
C GLY A 410 -2.38 2.06 29.32
N ARG A 411 -1.56 2.54 28.38
CA ARG A 411 -0.80 3.80 28.49
C ARG A 411 -0.79 4.57 27.18
N MET A 412 -0.52 5.87 27.27
CA MET A 412 -0.21 6.68 26.09
C MET A 412 1.13 6.24 25.47
N GLU A 413 1.18 6.18 24.15
CA GLU A 413 2.42 6.04 23.39
C GLU A 413 3.39 7.18 23.76
N THR A 414 4.68 6.87 23.84
CA THR A 414 5.71 7.90 23.94
C THR A 414 5.87 8.63 22.61
N LYS A 415 6.44 9.84 22.63
CA LYS A 415 6.77 10.58 21.40
C LYS A 415 7.68 9.77 20.46
N ARG A 416 8.59 8.95 21.01
CA ARG A 416 9.48 8.06 20.24
C ARG A 416 8.70 6.94 19.53
N GLU A 417 7.78 6.29 20.23
CA GLU A 417 6.93 5.24 19.67
C GLU A 417 6.01 5.79 18.56
N ALA A 418 5.38 6.94 18.81
CA ALA A 418 4.54 7.61 17.82
C ALA A 418 5.33 8.01 16.57
N LYS A 419 6.57 8.50 16.75
CA LYS A 419 7.50 8.80 15.66
C LYS A 419 7.83 7.55 14.84
N ALA A 420 8.23 6.47 15.50
CA ALA A 420 8.55 5.20 14.83
C ALA A 420 7.35 4.65 14.03
N ARG A 421 6.15 4.67 14.63
CA ARG A 421 4.91 4.24 13.98
C ARG A 421 4.60 5.07 12.73
N GLY A 422 4.70 6.39 12.82
CA GLY A 422 4.42 7.25 11.66
C GLY A 422 5.50 7.16 10.58
N THR A 423 6.78 7.00 10.93
CA THR A 423 7.86 6.73 9.95
C THR A 423 7.60 5.43 9.19
N GLN A 424 7.28 4.35 9.90
CA GLN A 424 6.95 3.06 9.26
C GLN A 424 5.74 3.16 8.33
N ALA A 425 4.65 3.80 8.78
CA ALA A 425 3.46 4.02 7.96
C ALA A 425 3.77 4.86 6.72
N TYR A 426 4.67 5.83 6.86
CA TYR A 426 5.12 6.67 5.77
C TYR A 426 5.96 5.91 4.73
N GLU A 427 6.93 5.12 5.19
CA GLU A 427 7.74 4.24 4.33
C GLU A 427 6.86 3.26 3.56
N GLN A 428 5.89 2.63 4.24
CA GLN A 428 4.90 1.76 3.59
C GLN A 428 4.07 2.51 2.55
N HIS A 429 3.63 3.73 2.84
CA HIS A 429 2.89 4.55 1.89
C HIS A 429 3.76 4.97 0.68
N GLN A 430 5.02 5.36 0.91
CA GLN A 430 5.96 5.65 -0.17
C GLN A 430 6.18 4.41 -1.05
N LEU A 431 6.44 3.26 -0.44
CA LEU A 431 6.67 2.00 -1.15
C LEU A 431 5.43 1.63 -1.98
N ALA A 432 4.23 1.72 -1.39
CA ALA A 432 2.97 1.50 -2.09
C ALA A 432 2.78 2.48 -3.26
N THR A 433 3.10 3.76 -3.07
CA THR A 433 3.00 4.79 -4.12
C THR A 433 3.98 4.50 -5.25
N ARG A 434 5.26 4.25 -4.95
CA ARG A 434 6.29 3.90 -5.95
C ARG A 434 5.91 2.65 -6.73
N THR A 435 5.38 1.64 -6.03
CA THR A 435 4.91 0.39 -6.61
C THR A 435 3.73 0.63 -7.55
N ASN A 436 2.74 1.42 -7.13
CA ASN A 436 1.58 1.77 -7.94
C ASN A 436 1.96 2.62 -9.16
N SER A 437 2.80 3.64 -9.00
CA SER A 437 3.31 4.44 -10.12
C SER A 437 4.09 3.59 -11.12
N SER A 438 4.90 2.64 -10.63
CA SER A 438 5.63 1.71 -11.49
C SER A 438 4.69 0.75 -12.24
N LYS A 439 3.63 0.26 -11.58
CA LYS A 439 2.58 -0.55 -12.22
C LYS A 439 1.84 0.24 -13.30
N HIS A 440 1.46 1.48 -13.00
CA HIS A 440 0.77 2.36 -13.94
C HIS A 440 1.63 2.68 -15.15
N ARG A 441 2.89 3.10 -14.94
CA ARG A 441 3.84 3.38 -16.02
C ARG A 441 4.06 2.17 -16.93
N LYS A 442 4.22 0.97 -16.36
CA LYS A 442 4.35 -0.28 -17.14
C LYS A 442 3.11 -0.59 -17.95
N TYR A 443 1.94 -0.38 -17.37
CA TYR A 443 0.68 -0.55 -18.08
C TYR A 443 0.58 0.42 -19.28
N GLU A 444 0.85 1.71 -19.06
CA GLU A 444 0.86 2.72 -20.14
C GLU A 444 1.89 2.38 -21.22
N ASP A 445 3.11 2.01 -20.82
CA ASP A 445 4.19 1.61 -21.73
C ASP A 445 3.79 0.42 -22.62
N ARG A 446 3.12 -0.59 -22.04
CA ARG A 446 2.62 -1.76 -22.78
C ARG A 446 1.50 -1.38 -23.73
N ILE A 447 0.55 -0.54 -23.30
CA ILE A 447 -0.50 -0.02 -24.18
C ILE A 447 0.10 0.72 -25.36
N GLN A 448 1.03 1.65 -25.12
CA GLN A 448 1.70 2.38 -26.19
C GLN A 448 2.48 1.45 -27.13
N THR A 449 3.14 0.43 -26.58
CA THR A 449 3.86 -0.59 -27.36
C THR A 449 2.91 -1.36 -28.27
N ILE A 450 1.75 -1.77 -27.74
CA ILE A 450 0.76 -2.54 -28.50
C ILE A 450 0.16 -1.68 -29.60
N ILE A 451 -0.26 -0.45 -29.30
CA ILE A 451 -0.78 0.51 -30.28
C ILE A 451 0.26 0.72 -31.41
N ALA A 452 1.50 1.05 -31.05
CA ALA A 452 2.56 1.25 -32.03
C ALA A 452 2.84 -0.01 -32.88
N THR A 453 2.75 -1.20 -32.26
CA THR A 453 2.94 -2.46 -32.98
C THR A 453 1.80 -2.73 -33.94
N ILE A 454 0.55 -2.45 -33.55
CA ILE A 454 -0.63 -2.54 -34.43
C ILE A 454 -0.47 -1.57 -35.61
N ASP A 455 -0.06 -0.33 -35.36
CA ASP A 455 0.09 0.69 -36.40
C ASP A 455 1.17 0.28 -37.43
N ILE A 456 2.38 -0.10 -36.97
CA ILE A 456 3.45 -0.60 -37.85
C ILE A 456 2.98 -1.81 -38.66
N LYS A 457 2.29 -2.74 -38.00
CA LYS A 457 1.79 -3.98 -38.62
C LYS A 457 0.72 -3.71 -39.69
N LYS A 458 -0.15 -2.72 -39.47
CA LYS A 458 -1.14 -2.25 -40.45
C LYS A 458 -0.47 -1.59 -41.65
N ASP A 459 0.53 -0.74 -41.40
CA ASP A 459 1.30 -0.06 -42.45
C ASP A 459 2.08 -1.04 -43.33
N ASP A 460 2.64 -2.11 -42.73
CA ASP A 460 3.37 -3.16 -43.44
C ASP A 460 2.45 -4.11 -44.24
N GLY A 461 1.13 -4.08 -44.03
CA GLY A 461 0.14 -4.84 -44.81
C GLY A 461 0.21 -6.37 -44.70
N ILE A 462 1.05 -6.92 -43.82
CA ILE A 462 1.47 -8.35 -43.87
C ILE A 462 1.03 -9.18 -42.64
N SER A 463 0.40 -8.59 -41.63
CA SER A 463 0.35 -9.23 -40.30
C SER A 463 -0.98 -9.93 -39.98
N ALA A 464 -0.96 -11.26 -40.01
CA ALA A 464 -2.07 -12.12 -39.57
C ALA A 464 -2.35 -12.03 -38.05
N ASP A 465 -1.46 -11.44 -37.25
CA ASP A 465 -1.58 -11.32 -35.79
C ASP A 465 -2.16 -9.98 -35.31
N ILE A 466 -2.57 -9.06 -36.20
CA ILE A 466 -3.18 -7.78 -35.80
C ILE A 466 -4.36 -8.00 -34.86
N ALA A 467 -5.23 -8.97 -35.17
CA ALA A 467 -6.39 -9.29 -34.35
C ALA A 467 -5.98 -9.72 -32.92
N THR A 468 -4.85 -10.43 -32.79
CA THR A 468 -4.29 -10.84 -31.49
C THR A 468 -3.79 -9.63 -30.70
N TRP A 469 -3.10 -8.68 -31.35
CA TRP A 469 -2.64 -7.44 -30.72
C TRP A 469 -3.80 -6.51 -30.32
N GLU A 470 -4.79 -6.32 -31.19
CA GLU A 470 -6.01 -5.54 -30.88
C GLU A 470 -6.76 -6.14 -29.70
N ARG A 471 -6.85 -7.47 -29.63
CA ARG A 471 -7.49 -8.15 -28.51
C ARG A 471 -6.66 -8.07 -27.23
N LEU A 472 -5.32 -8.13 -27.30
CA LEU A 472 -4.45 -7.88 -26.14
C LEU A 472 -4.66 -6.47 -25.57
N LEU A 473 -4.84 -5.47 -26.43
CA LEU A 473 -5.13 -4.10 -26.01
C LEU A 473 -6.43 -4.00 -25.21
N GLU A 474 -7.48 -4.72 -25.61
CA GLU A 474 -8.77 -4.75 -24.90
C GLU A 474 -8.70 -5.43 -23.53
N LEU A 475 -7.79 -6.39 -23.35
CA LEU A 475 -7.69 -7.21 -22.14
C LEU A 475 -6.75 -6.65 -21.08
N LEU A 476 -5.80 -5.80 -21.49
CA LEU A 476 -4.85 -5.21 -20.55
C LEU A 476 -5.60 -4.25 -19.63
N GLY A 477 -5.67 -4.63 -18.36
CA GLY A 477 -6.08 -3.74 -17.27
C GLY A 477 -4.90 -3.46 -16.34
N GLU A 478 -4.94 -2.30 -15.68
CA GLU A 478 -3.94 -1.87 -14.69
C GLU A 478 -3.76 -2.91 -13.56
N GLN A 479 -4.84 -3.60 -13.18
CA GLN A 479 -4.81 -4.61 -12.11
C GLN A 479 -4.14 -5.93 -12.52
N GLY A 480 -3.91 -6.16 -13.81
CA GLY A 480 -3.19 -7.32 -14.34
C GLY A 480 -1.67 -7.19 -14.26
N MET A 481 -1.13 -6.12 -13.68
CA MET A 481 0.32 -5.89 -13.59
C MET A 481 0.96 -6.67 -12.44
N LEU A 482 2.17 -7.19 -12.67
CA LEU A 482 2.94 -7.94 -11.67
C LEU A 482 3.29 -7.02 -10.49
N SER A 483 3.28 -7.56 -9.27
CA SER A 483 3.88 -6.87 -8.13
C SER A 483 5.39 -7.07 -8.21
N GLU A 484 6.11 -5.98 -8.39
CA GLU A 484 7.56 -5.95 -8.29
C GLU A 484 7.93 -5.30 -6.98
N GLU A 485 8.85 -5.92 -6.27
CA GLU A 485 9.46 -5.38 -5.07
C GLU A 485 10.93 -5.09 -5.39
N GLU A 486 11.37 -3.89 -5.03
CA GLU A 486 12.79 -3.53 -5.05
C GLU A 486 13.46 -4.30 -3.92
N ASP A 487 14.58 -4.94 -4.24
CA ASP A 487 15.43 -5.58 -3.25
C ASP A 487 16.89 -5.26 -3.55
N GLU A 488 17.72 -5.25 -2.52
CA GLU A 488 19.16 -5.04 -2.64
C GLU A 488 19.85 -6.39 -2.51
N ILE A 489 20.54 -6.83 -3.56
CA ILE A 489 21.43 -8.00 -3.49
C ILE A 489 22.86 -7.49 -3.54
N GLU A 490 23.67 -7.96 -2.59
CA GLU A 490 25.11 -7.78 -2.60
C GLU A 490 25.74 -8.82 -3.54
N VAL A 491 26.34 -8.34 -4.63
CA VAL A 491 27.09 -9.16 -5.58
C VAL A 491 28.51 -8.59 -5.61
N ASP A 492 29.49 -9.38 -5.21
CA ASP A 492 30.91 -8.98 -5.15
C ASP A 492 31.13 -7.67 -4.38
N ASP A 493 30.65 -7.60 -3.13
CA ASP A 493 30.69 -6.43 -2.23
C ASP A 493 30.03 -5.14 -2.79
N THR A 494 29.29 -5.27 -3.90
CA THR A 494 28.53 -4.18 -4.51
C THR A 494 27.05 -4.41 -4.30
N LYS A 495 26.37 -3.46 -3.65
CA LYS A 495 24.91 -3.47 -3.53
C LYS A 495 24.28 -3.12 -4.86
N ILE A 496 23.67 -4.12 -5.50
CA ILE A 496 22.92 -3.95 -6.74
C ILE A 496 21.44 -4.00 -6.40
N ILE A 497 20.72 -2.95 -6.77
CA ILE A 497 19.26 -2.94 -6.71
C ILE A 497 18.74 -3.86 -7.82
N ILE A 498 17.99 -4.89 -7.43
CA ILE A 498 17.28 -5.78 -8.33
C ILE A 498 15.77 -5.69 -8.09
N PHE A 499 14.99 -5.96 -9.13
CA PHE A 499 13.54 -6.07 -8.98
C PHE A 499 13.15 -7.55 -8.86
N LYS A 500 12.65 -7.93 -7.69
CA LYS A 500 12.03 -9.24 -7.46
C LYS A 500 10.62 -9.24 -8.02
N VAL A 501 10.43 -10.00 -9.10
CA VAL A 501 9.14 -10.18 -9.75
C VAL A 501 8.42 -11.35 -9.08
N LYS A 502 7.44 -11.05 -8.23
CA LYS A 502 6.65 -12.09 -7.53
C LYS A 502 5.67 -12.79 -8.47
N LEU A 503 5.40 -14.07 -8.20
CA LEU A 503 4.51 -14.90 -9.03
C LEU A 503 3.04 -14.57 -8.76
N CYS A 504 2.29 -14.11 -9.76
CA CYS A 504 0.84 -14.03 -9.68
C CYS A 504 0.23 -15.43 -9.77
N VAL A 505 0.09 -16.13 -8.64
CA VAL A 505 -0.41 -17.51 -8.57
C VAL A 505 -1.79 -17.72 -9.18
N TRP A 506 -2.62 -16.68 -9.20
CA TRP A 506 -3.95 -16.70 -9.78
C TRP A 506 -3.97 -16.62 -11.30
N ARG A 507 -2.88 -16.18 -11.94
CA ARG A 507 -2.81 -15.92 -13.38
C ARG A 507 -2.49 -17.19 -14.14
N GLU A 508 -3.18 -17.41 -15.25
CA GLU A 508 -2.87 -18.51 -16.16
C GLU A 508 -1.40 -18.40 -16.65
N PRO A 509 -0.55 -19.43 -16.43
CA PRO A 509 0.88 -19.37 -16.76
C PRO A 509 1.17 -18.97 -18.21
N ARG A 510 0.34 -19.39 -19.17
CA ARG A 510 0.53 -19.06 -20.60
C ARG A 510 0.44 -17.56 -20.90
N ILE A 511 -0.39 -16.81 -20.17
CA ILE A 511 -0.48 -15.34 -20.30
C ILE A 511 0.84 -14.67 -19.94
N VAL A 512 1.58 -15.27 -19.00
CA VAL A 512 2.88 -14.75 -18.58
C VAL A 512 3.85 -14.68 -19.75
N ASP A 513 3.76 -15.62 -20.70
CA ASP A 513 4.60 -15.63 -21.89
C ASP A 513 4.16 -14.59 -22.93
N TYR A 514 2.86 -14.38 -23.15
CA TYR A 514 2.39 -13.25 -23.97
C TYR A 514 2.85 -11.90 -23.42
N LEU A 515 2.76 -11.70 -22.10
CA LEU A 515 3.25 -10.47 -21.47
C LEU A 515 4.78 -10.31 -21.58
N ARG A 516 5.53 -11.42 -21.64
CA ARG A 516 6.98 -11.38 -21.93
C ARG A 516 7.25 -10.91 -23.34
N PHE A 517 6.46 -11.35 -24.34
CA PHE A 517 6.59 -10.85 -25.71
C PHE A 517 6.34 -9.35 -25.80
N VAL A 518 5.29 -8.85 -25.14
CA VAL A 518 5.02 -7.40 -25.09
C VAL A 518 6.18 -6.66 -24.41
N ASP A 519 6.69 -7.15 -23.27
CA ASP A 519 7.81 -6.52 -22.58
C ASP A 519 9.09 -6.50 -23.43
N ALA A 520 9.37 -7.59 -24.17
CA ALA A 520 10.49 -7.66 -25.10
C ALA A 520 10.32 -6.65 -26.25
N GLN A 521 9.12 -6.54 -26.80
CA GLN A 521 8.78 -5.55 -27.83
C GLN A 521 8.97 -4.11 -27.30
N THR A 522 8.51 -3.83 -26.08
CA THR A 522 8.72 -2.55 -25.40
C THR A 522 10.21 -2.24 -25.27
N ALA A 523 11.04 -3.23 -24.91
CA ALA A 523 12.49 -3.06 -24.80
C ALA A 523 13.14 -2.71 -26.15
N LEU A 524 12.69 -3.33 -27.25
CA LEU A 524 13.17 -3.01 -28.61
C LEU A 524 12.85 -1.57 -29.00
N TYR A 525 11.62 -1.09 -28.74
CA TYR A 525 11.25 0.31 -29.00
C TYR A 525 12.04 1.30 -28.12
N LYS A 526 12.37 0.91 -26.88
CA LYS A 526 13.10 1.77 -25.93
C LYS A 526 14.62 1.72 -26.08
N LYS A 527 15.19 0.84 -26.91
CA LYS A 527 16.65 0.66 -27.07
C LYS A 527 17.41 1.96 -27.38
N HIS A 528 16.75 2.97 -27.95
CA HIS A 528 17.34 4.26 -28.31
C HIS A 528 17.18 5.35 -27.25
N LYS A 529 16.41 5.12 -26.18
CA LYS A 529 16.29 6.07 -25.08
C LYS A 529 17.57 6.00 -24.25
N ARG A 530 18.43 7.01 -24.35
CA ARG A 530 19.57 7.23 -23.44
C ARG A 530 19.01 7.50 -22.04
N GLY A 531 18.92 6.46 -21.24
CA GLY A 531 18.52 6.51 -19.84
C GLY A 531 19.41 5.60 -18.98
N PRO A 532 19.28 5.67 -17.66
CA PRO A 532 19.97 4.75 -16.76
C PRO A 532 19.66 3.29 -17.15
N ILE A 533 20.68 2.42 -17.05
CA ILE A 533 20.57 1.00 -17.33
C ILE A 533 19.43 0.43 -16.47
N ALA A 534 18.51 -0.29 -17.09
CA ALA A 534 17.41 -0.91 -16.35
C ALA A 534 17.97 -1.92 -15.34
N HIS A 535 17.56 -1.79 -14.07
CA HIS A 535 17.91 -2.75 -13.03
C HIS A 535 17.50 -4.18 -13.44
N SER A 536 18.32 -5.16 -13.03
CA SER A 536 18.05 -6.57 -13.31
C SER A 536 16.75 -7.01 -12.64
N ARG A 537 15.98 -7.86 -13.34
CA ARG A 537 14.69 -8.39 -12.87
C ARG A 537 14.85 -9.88 -12.61
N VAL A 538 14.66 -10.31 -11.36
CA VAL A 538 14.75 -11.70 -10.95
C VAL A 538 13.35 -12.19 -10.58
N ARG A 539 12.89 -13.27 -11.20
CA ARG A 539 11.62 -13.88 -10.80
C ARG A 539 11.82 -14.69 -9.54
N THR A 540 11.01 -14.44 -8.53
CA THR A 540 11.00 -15.25 -7.32
C THR A 540 9.93 -16.33 -7.42
N GLY A 541 10.13 -17.45 -6.72
CA GLY A 541 9.10 -18.46 -6.53
C GLY A 541 7.99 -18.00 -5.59
N ASP A 542 8.17 -16.85 -4.95
CA ASP A 542 7.26 -16.35 -3.93
C ASP A 542 5.93 -15.87 -4.53
N PRO A 543 4.80 -16.20 -3.88
CA PRO A 543 3.50 -15.71 -4.31
C PRO A 543 3.41 -14.18 -4.16
N GLY A 544 2.91 -13.52 -5.20
CA GLY A 544 2.64 -12.09 -5.20
C GLY A 544 1.42 -11.71 -4.37
N SER A 545 1.46 -10.52 -3.77
CA SER A 545 0.36 -9.94 -2.98
C SER A 545 -0.67 -9.15 -3.82
N SER A 546 -0.50 -9.11 -5.15
CA SER A 546 -1.44 -8.41 -6.05
C SER A 546 -2.84 -8.99 -5.92
N LYS A 547 -3.82 -8.12 -5.63
CA LYS A 547 -5.24 -8.48 -5.62
C LYS A 547 -5.65 -9.05 -6.97
N VAL A 548 -6.44 -10.12 -6.92
CA VAL A 548 -6.97 -10.77 -8.12
C VAL A 548 -7.98 -9.84 -8.79
N PRO A 549 -7.82 -9.50 -10.08
CA PRO A 549 -8.78 -8.67 -10.81
C PRO A 549 -10.15 -9.36 -10.87
N ARG A 550 -11.22 -8.57 -10.82
CA ARG A 550 -12.59 -9.06 -10.98
C ARG A 550 -13.04 -8.89 -12.42
N GLY A 551 -13.99 -9.71 -12.88
CA GLY A 551 -14.60 -9.59 -14.20
C GLY A 551 -13.81 -10.22 -15.35
N LEU A 552 -12.64 -10.82 -15.09
CA LEU A 552 -11.87 -11.46 -16.16
C LEU A 552 -12.55 -12.75 -16.66
N PRO A 553 -12.32 -13.13 -17.92
CA PRO A 553 -12.68 -14.45 -18.44
C PRO A 553 -12.04 -15.59 -17.62
N MET A 554 -12.77 -16.71 -17.50
CA MET A 554 -12.33 -17.90 -16.74
C MET A 554 -10.93 -18.40 -17.14
N SER A 555 -10.63 -18.35 -18.44
CA SER A 555 -9.34 -18.77 -19.02
C SER A 555 -8.13 -17.96 -18.56
N LEU A 556 -8.32 -16.75 -18.01
CA LEU A 556 -7.21 -15.94 -17.52
C LEU A 556 -6.78 -16.29 -16.10
N TYR A 557 -7.57 -17.12 -15.42
CA TYR A 557 -7.25 -17.63 -14.11
C TYR A 557 -6.58 -19.00 -14.22
N ASN A 558 -5.56 -19.23 -13.41
CA ASN A 558 -4.95 -20.53 -13.24
C ASN A 558 -6.00 -21.50 -12.67
N SER A 559 -6.33 -22.53 -13.44
CA SER A 559 -7.36 -23.51 -13.08
C SER A 559 -7.08 -24.22 -11.74
N THR A 560 -5.81 -24.51 -11.43
CA THR A 560 -5.42 -25.17 -10.17
C THR A 560 -5.60 -24.24 -8.97
N TRP A 561 -5.28 -22.96 -9.14
CA TRP A 561 -5.48 -21.95 -8.11
C TRP A 561 -6.97 -21.72 -7.88
N LEU A 562 -7.77 -21.63 -8.95
CA LEU A 562 -9.21 -21.41 -8.85
C LEU A 562 -9.93 -22.56 -8.15
N LYS A 563 -9.51 -23.81 -8.39
CA LYS A 563 -10.03 -25.00 -7.68
C LYS A 563 -9.75 -24.98 -6.18
N LYS A 564 -8.67 -24.33 -5.74
CA LYS A 564 -8.32 -24.16 -4.32
C LYS A 564 -9.04 -22.99 -3.65
N ALA A 565 -9.59 -22.06 -4.43
CA ALA A 565 -10.28 -20.89 -3.90
C ALA A 565 -11.66 -21.27 -3.33
N THR A 566 -12.09 -20.57 -2.29
CA THR A 566 -13.41 -20.80 -1.70
C THR A 566 -14.53 -20.40 -2.68
N PRO A 567 -15.66 -21.12 -2.75
CA PRO A 567 -16.74 -20.79 -3.68
C PRO A 567 -17.25 -19.35 -3.56
N ALA A 568 -17.34 -18.83 -2.32
CA ALA A 568 -17.71 -17.44 -2.06
C ALA A 568 -16.70 -16.43 -2.66
N TYR A 569 -15.40 -16.75 -2.58
CA TYR A 569 -14.37 -15.93 -3.20
C TYR A 569 -14.45 -15.96 -4.74
N VAL A 570 -14.69 -17.13 -5.32
CA VAL A 570 -14.90 -17.29 -6.78
C VAL A 570 -16.14 -16.51 -7.25
N LYS A 571 -17.25 -16.56 -6.51
CA LYS A 571 -18.47 -15.74 -6.78
C LYS A 571 -18.14 -14.24 -6.76
N ASN A 572 -17.33 -13.80 -5.80
CA ASN A 572 -16.88 -12.41 -5.68
C ASN A 572 -15.95 -11.93 -6.81
N LEU A 573 -15.28 -12.86 -7.53
CA LEU A 573 -14.46 -12.51 -8.70
C LEU A 573 -15.32 -12.09 -9.89
N LYS A 574 -16.63 -12.40 -9.92
CA LYS A 574 -17.54 -12.11 -11.05
C LYS A 574 -16.95 -12.57 -12.38
N ILE A 575 -16.47 -13.82 -12.42
CA ILE A 575 -15.79 -14.38 -13.58
C ILE A 575 -16.69 -14.27 -14.81
N SER A 576 -16.17 -13.67 -15.88
CA SER A 576 -16.92 -13.53 -17.13
C SER A 576 -17.13 -14.91 -17.76
N LYS A 577 -18.38 -15.17 -18.20
CA LYS A 577 -18.75 -16.37 -18.97
C LYS A 577 -18.26 -16.31 -20.41
N GLU A 578 -17.68 -15.19 -20.85
CA GLU A 578 -17.09 -15.09 -22.18
C GLU A 578 -15.96 -16.11 -22.29
N ALA A 579 -16.23 -17.20 -23.03
CA ALA A 579 -15.23 -18.18 -23.37
C ALA A 579 -14.15 -17.46 -24.17
N PHE A 580 -12.93 -17.52 -23.67
CA PHE A 580 -11.80 -16.97 -24.38
C PHE A 580 -11.32 -18.01 -25.38
N GLU A 581 -11.98 -18.04 -26.53
CA GLU A 581 -11.73 -19.00 -27.62
C GLU A 581 -10.25 -18.99 -28.06
N LEU A 582 -9.59 -17.83 -27.95
CA LEU A 582 -8.18 -17.66 -28.29
C LEU A 582 -7.23 -18.48 -27.38
N PHE A 583 -7.60 -18.74 -26.11
CA PHE A 583 -6.81 -19.62 -25.24
C PHE A 583 -7.18 -21.08 -25.42
N VAL A 584 -8.45 -21.43 -25.64
CA VAL A 584 -8.85 -22.83 -25.86
C VAL A 584 -8.13 -23.41 -27.10
N ALA A 585 -8.05 -22.64 -28.20
CA ALA A 585 -7.35 -23.05 -29.41
C ALA A 585 -5.81 -23.18 -29.22
N ALA A 586 -5.20 -22.30 -28.42
CA ALA A 586 -3.77 -22.36 -28.08
C ALA A 586 -3.46 -23.50 -27.08
N VAL A 587 -4.41 -23.80 -26.17
CA VAL A 587 -4.29 -24.81 -25.11
C VAL A 587 -4.19 -26.22 -25.68
N ASP A 588 -5.01 -26.53 -26.67
CA ASP A 588 -5.11 -27.87 -27.26
C ASP A 588 -3.94 -28.19 -28.20
N ARG A 589 -3.19 -27.19 -28.68
CA ARG A 589 -2.06 -27.38 -29.61
C ARG A 589 -0.68 -27.37 -28.97
N MET A 590 -0.49 -26.68 -27.84
CA MET A 590 0.76 -26.76 -27.06
C MET A 590 0.82 -28.02 -26.17
N ALA A 591 -0.28 -28.78 -26.09
CA ALA A 591 -0.36 -30.03 -25.34
C ALA A 591 -0.08 -31.28 -26.22
N VAL A 592 0.22 -31.08 -27.50
CA VAL A 592 0.75 -32.08 -28.46
C VAL A 592 2.24 -31.83 -28.59
#